data_AF-A3TR78-F1
#
_entry.id   AF-A3TR78-F1
#
_cell.length_a   1.000
_cell.length_b   1.000
_cell.length_c   1.000
_cell.angle_alpha   90.00
_cell.angle_beta   90.00
_cell.angle_gamma   90.00
#
_symmetry.space_group_name_H-M   'P 1'
#
loop_
_entity.id
_entity.type
_entity.pdbx_description
1 polymer ?
#
loop_
_entity_poly.entity_id
_entity_poly.type
_entity_poly.pdbx_seq_one_letter_code
_entity_poly.pdbx_strand_id
1 'polypeptide(L)'
;MPSSPEPWLLAFPDLRSVMTESIYEAAGGADGMLRLADAWHQRVLADPVVSHAFSHGFREDHTERLGAYLGEALGGPQAFTGSMSTESDVVRMHSGQGREEEMDRLALVAWDEALSDCGLTDDPRLAATLHSYFADAIRRMGEHNDDSDTVPEGLPLEVWTWDSSGSAGSGS
;
A
#
# COMPACT_ATOMS: atom_id res chain seq x y z
N MET A 1 -30.44 -27.68 -23.94
CA MET A 1 -30.71 -27.45 -22.51
C MET A 1 -29.38 -27.14 -21.86
N PRO A 2 -29.13 -25.95 -21.31
CA PRO A 2 -27.89 -25.72 -20.56
C PRO A 2 -27.98 -26.46 -19.21
N SER A 3 -26.92 -27.20 -18.90
CA SER A 3 -26.77 -27.94 -17.64
C SER A 3 -26.87 -27.02 -16.44
N SER A 4 -27.73 -27.36 -15.48
CA SER A 4 -27.79 -26.70 -14.18
C SER A 4 -26.46 -26.88 -13.43
N PRO A 5 -25.96 -25.85 -12.72
CA PRO A 5 -24.76 -25.98 -11.90
C PRO A 5 -24.99 -26.94 -10.72
N GLU A 6 -23.94 -27.67 -10.33
CA GLU A 6 -24.01 -28.71 -9.30
C GLU A 6 -24.27 -28.15 -7.88
N PRO A 7 -25.07 -28.88 -7.06
CA PRO A 7 -25.67 -28.37 -5.82
C PRO A 7 -24.71 -28.11 -4.65
N TRP A 8 -23.44 -28.48 -4.75
CA TRP A 8 -22.46 -28.26 -3.67
C TRP A 8 -22.00 -26.80 -3.57
N LEU A 9 -22.13 -26.02 -4.65
CA LEU A 9 -21.78 -24.58 -4.68
C LEU A 9 -22.72 -23.68 -3.88
N LEU A 10 -23.84 -24.22 -3.38
CA LEU A 10 -24.82 -23.54 -2.52
C LEU A 10 -24.71 -23.94 -1.05
N ALA A 11 -23.86 -24.91 -0.72
CA ALA A 11 -23.79 -25.49 0.62
C ALA A 11 -22.81 -24.77 1.58
N PHE A 12 -21.91 -23.92 1.07
CA PHE A 12 -20.91 -23.19 1.87
C PHE A 12 -20.68 -21.77 1.33
N PRO A 13 -21.56 -20.80 1.62
CA PRO A 13 -21.40 -19.41 1.17
C PRO A 13 -20.11 -18.74 1.69
N ASP A 14 -19.66 -19.11 2.89
CA ASP A 14 -18.41 -18.63 3.50
C ASP A 14 -17.17 -18.93 2.66
N LEU A 15 -17.07 -20.12 2.04
CA LEU A 15 -15.86 -20.50 1.28
C LEU A 15 -15.72 -19.76 -0.05
N ARG A 16 -16.81 -19.21 -0.60
CA ARG A 16 -16.77 -18.37 -1.82
C ARG A 16 -16.42 -16.92 -1.50
N SER A 17 -16.84 -16.39 -0.35
CA SER A 17 -16.51 -15.03 0.07
C SER A 17 -15.00 -14.85 0.30
N VAL A 18 -14.36 -15.83 0.94
CA VAL A 18 -12.93 -15.82 1.29
C VAL A 18 -12.00 -15.94 0.06
N MET A 19 -12.53 -16.36 -1.10
CA MET A 19 -11.78 -16.54 -2.35
C MET A 19 -11.90 -15.36 -3.34
N THR A 20 -12.69 -14.33 -3.03
CA THR A 20 -12.96 -13.21 -3.97
C THR A 20 -12.83 -11.81 -3.38
N GLU A 21 -12.73 -11.68 -2.06
CA GLU A 21 -12.51 -10.39 -1.41
C GLU A 21 -11.10 -9.87 -1.74
N SER A 22 -10.98 -8.60 -2.09
CA SER A 22 -9.70 -7.90 -2.28
C SER A 22 -9.05 -7.55 -0.94
N ILE A 23 -7.74 -7.27 -0.94
CA ILE A 23 -7.06 -6.78 0.28
C ILE A 23 -7.69 -5.45 0.72
N TYR A 24 -8.04 -4.59 -0.23
CA TYR A 24 -8.77 -3.34 -0.02
C TYR A 24 -10.10 -3.56 0.73
N GLU A 25 -10.92 -4.52 0.30
CA GLU A 25 -12.19 -4.83 0.99
C GLU A 25 -11.96 -5.37 2.40
N ALA A 26 -11.01 -6.31 2.57
CA ALA A 26 -10.66 -6.86 3.88
C ALA A 26 -10.12 -5.79 4.85
N ALA A 27 -9.46 -4.76 4.33
CA ALA A 27 -8.96 -3.63 5.11
C ALA A 27 -10.02 -2.54 5.38
N GLY A 28 -11.28 -2.74 4.97
CA GLY A 28 -12.39 -1.82 5.23
C GLY A 28 -12.66 -0.80 4.12
N GLY A 29 -12.19 -1.05 2.91
CA GLY A 29 -12.42 -0.21 1.74
C GLY A 29 -11.83 1.20 1.89
N ALA A 30 -12.47 2.20 1.28
CA ALA A 30 -11.95 3.57 1.21
C ALA A 30 -11.75 4.19 2.60
N ASP A 31 -12.72 4.00 3.49
CA ASP A 31 -12.63 4.52 4.87
C ASP A 31 -11.50 3.83 5.64
N GLY A 32 -11.29 2.53 5.42
CA GLY A 32 -10.17 1.78 5.98
C GLY A 32 -8.81 2.28 5.50
N MET A 33 -8.66 2.52 4.19
CA MET A 33 -7.43 3.08 3.61
C MET A 33 -7.15 4.50 4.09
N LEU A 34 -8.17 5.34 4.19
CA LEU A 34 -8.02 6.69 4.70
C LEU A 34 -7.58 6.70 6.17
N ARG A 35 -8.20 5.85 6.99
CA ARG A 35 -7.80 5.68 8.41
C ARG A 35 -6.37 5.19 8.54
N LEU A 36 -5.96 4.21 7.73
CA LEU A 36 -4.59 3.69 7.75
C LEU A 36 -3.58 4.73 7.30
N ALA A 37 -3.87 5.47 6.23
CA ALA A 37 -3.03 6.56 5.74
C ALA A 37 -2.86 7.65 6.81
N ASP A 38 -3.95 8.04 7.49
CA ASP A 38 -3.90 9.04 8.56
C ASP A 38 -3.05 8.54 9.74
N ALA A 39 -3.33 7.33 10.24
CA ALA A 39 -2.60 6.75 11.36
C ALA A 39 -1.09 6.64 11.07
N TRP A 40 -0.72 6.17 9.89
CA TRP A 40 0.68 6.09 9.47
C TRP A 40 1.34 7.47 9.39
N HIS A 41 0.67 8.44 8.75
CA HIS A 41 1.22 9.77 8.58
C HIS A 41 1.42 10.49 9.92
N GLN A 42 0.47 10.36 10.86
CA GLN A 42 0.63 10.89 12.22
C GLN A 42 1.84 10.30 12.94
N ARG A 43 2.07 8.98 12.80
CA ARG A 43 3.24 8.31 13.40
C ARG A 43 4.54 8.78 12.78
N VAL A 44 4.59 8.91 11.46
CA VAL A 44 5.76 9.43 10.75
C VAL A 44 6.08 10.87 11.17
N LEU A 45 5.08 11.74 11.31
CA LEU A 45 5.28 13.12 11.76
C LEU A 45 5.72 13.22 13.23
N ALA A 46 5.36 12.22 14.06
CA ALA A 46 5.76 12.17 15.46
C ALA A 46 7.19 11.63 15.68
N ASP A 47 7.73 10.88 14.73
CA ASP A 47 9.08 10.32 14.81
C ASP A 47 10.15 11.33 14.39
N PRO A 48 11.19 11.58 15.20
CA PRO A 48 12.18 12.63 14.93
C PRO A 48 13.09 12.37 13.73
N VAL A 49 13.16 11.14 13.22
CA VAL A 49 13.99 10.76 12.07
C VAL A 49 13.14 10.74 10.81
N VAL A 50 12.07 9.93 10.76
CA VAL A 50 11.31 9.77 9.52
C VAL A 50 10.44 10.99 9.19
N SER A 51 10.12 11.85 10.16
CA SER A 51 9.49 13.16 9.88
C SER A 51 10.34 14.06 8.96
N HIS A 52 11.65 13.81 8.84
CA HIS A 52 12.52 14.57 7.94
C HIS A 52 12.06 14.49 6.47
N ALA A 53 11.45 13.37 6.05
CA ALA A 53 10.86 13.21 4.72
C ALA A 53 9.78 14.27 4.41
N PHE A 54 9.15 14.83 5.44
CA PHE A 54 8.08 15.81 5.37
C PHE A 54 8.54 17.23 5.75
N SER A 55 9.84 17.44 5.98
CA SER A 55 10.39 18.71 6.48
C SER A 55 10.24 19.90 5.51
N HIS A 56 10.08 19.62 4.22
CA HIS A 56 9.81 20.62 3.18
C HIS A 56 8.30 20.89 2.97
N GLY A 57 7.46 20.29 3.81
CA GLY A 57 6.01 20.35 3.72
C GLY A 57 5.41 19.26 2.84
N PHE A 58 4.11 19.11 2.95
CA PHE A 58 3.28 18.18 2.18
C PHE A 58 1.98 18.88 1.80
N ARG A 59 1.24 18.30 0.86
CA ARG A 59 -0.05 18.87 0.43
C ARG A 59 -1.09 18.73 1.54
N GLU A 60 -2.03 19.67 1.62
CA GLU A 60 -3.14 19.61 2.58
C GLU A 60 -3.95 18.30 2.45
N ASP A 61 -4.10 17.79 1.23
CA ASP A 61 -4.81 16.54 0.91
C ASP A 61 -3.88 15.30 0.85
N HIS A 62 -2.70 15.34 1.50
CA HIS A 62 -1.73 14.24 1.42
C HIS A 62 -2.32 12.91 1.90
N THR A 63 -3.02 12.92 3.02
CA THR A 63 -3.60 11.72 3.63
C THR A 63 -4.66 11.09 2.72
N GLU A 64 -5.52 11.89 2.09
CA GLU A 64 -6.55 11.43 1.15
C GLU A 64 -5.91 10.82 -0.10
N ARG A 65 -4.84 11.44 -0.62
CA ARG A 65 -4.11 10.93 -1.78
C ARG A 65 -3.40 9.62 -1.47
N LEU A 66 -2.78 9.51 -0.29
CA LEU A 66 -2.16 8.28 0.18
C LEU A 66 -3.20 7.17 0.35
N GLY A 67 -4.35 7.46 0.95
CA GLY A 67 -5.44 6.49 1.07
C GLY A 67 -5.96 6.00 -0.28
N ALA A 68 -6.10 6.90 -1.26
CA ALA A 68 -6.48 6.52 -2.63
C ALA A 68 -5.40 5.67 -3.32
N TYR A 69 -4.13 6.01 -3.13
CA TYR A 69 -2.99 5.26 -3.67
C TYR A 69 -2.96 3.83 -3.12
N LEU A 70 -3.01 3.69 -1.80
CA LEU A 70 -3.07 2.39 -1.10
C LEU A 70 -4.30 1.59 -1.54
N GLY A 71 -5.45 2.24 -1.62
CA GLY A 71 -6.69 1.59 -2.03
C GLY A 71 -6.62 1.00 -3.42
N GLU A 72 -6.11 1.75 -4.40
CA GLU A 72 -5.92 1.25 -5.76
C GLU A 72 -4.87 0.12 -5.81
N ALA A 73 -3.75 0.30 -5.12
CA ALA A 73 -2.67 -0.69 -5.07
C ALA A 73 -3.07 -2.00 -4.38
N LEU A 74 -4.10 -1.99 -3.52
CA LEU A 74 -4.57 -3.16 -2.78
C LEU A 74 -5.85 -3.78 -3.38
N GLY A 75 -6.17 -3.42 -4.63
CA GLY A 75 -7.27 -4.03 -5.41
C GLY A 75 -8.59 -3.26 -5.38
N GLY A 76 -8.58 -2.02 -4.90
CA GLY A 76 -9.71 -1.10 -4.94
C GLY A 76 -9.90 -0.41 -6.31
N PRO A 77 -10.84 0.54 -6.42
CA PRO A 77 -11.10 1.26 -7.66
C PRO A 77 -9.93 2.17 -8.06
N GLN A 78 -9.87 2.54 -9.34
CA GLN A 78 -8.86 3.44 -9.92
C GLN A 78 -9.05 4.92 -9.51
N ALA A 79 -9.03 5.18 -8.19
CA ALA A 79 -9.26 6.50 -7.63
C ALA A 79 -8.03 7.41 -7.73
N PHE A 80 -6.83 6.85 -7.55
CA PHE A 80 -5.59 7.61 -7.56
C PHE A 80 -5.14 7.90 -8.99
N THR A 81 -4.91 6.87 -9.80
CA THR A 81 -4.41 7.05 -11.16
C THR A 81 -5.45 7.60 -12.13
N GLY A 82 -6.74 7.49 -11.79
CA GLY A 82 -7.83 8.04 -12.58
C GLY A 82 -8.04 9.54 -12.42
N SER A 83 -7.59 10.15 -11.31
CA SER A 83 -7.96 11.54 -10.99
C SER A 83 -6.95 12.37 -10.20
N MET A 84 -5.94 11.75 -9.57
CA MET A 84 -5.08 12.43 -8.60
C MET A 84 -3.62 12.57 -9.05
N SER A 85 -3.02 11.52 -9.60
CA SER A 85 -1.62 11.49 -10.05
C SER A 85 -1.29 10.24 -10.86
N THR A 86 -0.02 10.00 -11.15
CA THR A 86 0.49 8.74 -11.71
C THR A 86 1.52 8.10 -10.78
N GLU A 87 1.83 6.82 -10.99
CA GLU A 87 2.95 6.15 -10.30
C GLU A 87 4.28 6.87 -10.56
N SER A 88 4.51 7.33 -11.80
CA SER A 88 5.70 8.11 -12.16
C SER A 88 5.86 9.37 -11.30
N ASP A 89 4.77 10.07 -10.96
CA ASP A 89 4.83 11.25 -10.08
C ASP A 89 5.23 10.88 -8.66
N VAL A 90 4.71 9.75 -8.15
CA VAL A 90 5.02 9.25 -6.79
C VAL A 90 6.49 8.86 -6.72
N VAL A 91 6.95 8.00 -7.64
CA VAL A 91 8.37 7.58 -7.70
C VAL A 91 9.29 8.79 -7.81
N ARG A 92 8.94 9.78 -8.64
CA ARG A 92 9.71 11.01 -8.79
C ARG A 92 9.79 11.83 -7.50
N MET A 93 8.71 11.89 -6.73
CA MET A 93 8.67 12.57 -5.43
C MET A 93 9.61 11.91 -4.40
N HIS A 94 9.76 10.59 -4.47
CA HIS A 94 10.64 9.81 -3.60
C HIS A 94 12.08 9.68 -4.13
N SER A 95 12.35 10.15 -5.35
CA SER A 95 13.68 10.11 -5.98
C SER A 95 14.57 11.28 -5.53
N GLY A 96 15.89 11.11 -5.64
CA GLY A 96 16.87 12.16 -5.36
C GLY A 96 17.02 12.55 -3.88
N GLN A 97 16.36 11.83 -2.97
CA GLN A 97 16.42 12.08 -1.52
C GLN A 97 17.59 11.35 -0.84
N GLY A 98 18.32 10.49 -1.56
CA GLY A 98 19.30 9.56 -0.99
C GLY A 98 18.62 8.39 -0.27
N ARG A 99 19.31 7.23 -0.20
CA ARG A 99 18.80 6.09 0.57
C ARG A 99 19.21 6.23 2.03
N GLU A 100 18.24 6.42 2.89
CA GLU A 100 18.43 6.37 4.33
C GLU A 100 17.76 5.10 4.87
N GLU A 101 18.53 4.00 4.95
CA GLU A 101 18.05 2.69 5.42
C GLU A 101 17.34 2.76 6.78
N GLU A 102 17.75 3.71 7.64
CA GLU A 102 17.10 3.94 8.93
C GLU A 102 15.72 4.60 8.79
N MET A 103 15.54 5.52 7.85
CA MET A 103 14.22 6.11 7.56
C MET A 103 13.27 5.05 7.00
N ASP A 104 13.75 4.21 6.07
CA ASP A 104 12.97 3.10 5.51
C ASP A 104 12.50 2.14 6.62
N ARG A 105 13.42 1.78 7.53
CA ARG A 105 13.12 0.92 8.67
C ARG A 105 12.09 1.55 9.61
N LEU A 106 12.24 2.84 9.93
CA LEU A 106 11.32 3.56 10.83
C LEU A 106 9.95 3.80 10.18
N ALA A 107 9.89 4.03 8.87
CA ALA A 107 8.64 4.11 8.11
C ALA A 107 7.87 2.79 8.19
N LEU A 108 8.56 1.64 8.06
CA LEU A 108 7.96 0.32 8.18
C LEU A 108 7.49 0.02 9.62
N VAL A 109 8.24 0.44 10.64
CA VAL A 109 7.79 0.34 12.04
C VAL A 109 6.53 1.17 12.27
N ALA A 110 6.50 2.42 11.81
CA ALA A 110 5.33 3.29 11.91
C ALA A 110 4.11 2.68 11.18
N TRP A 111 4.34 1.96 10.08
CA TRP A 111 3.30 1.23 9.34
C TRP A 111 2.71 0.10 10.17
N ASP A 112 3.54 -0.77 10.74
CA ASP A 112 3.06 -1.90 11.56
C ASP A 112 2.27 -1.42 12.78
N GLU A 113 2.69 -0.32 13.39
CA GLU A 113 1.95 0.28 14.50
C GLU A 113 0.63 0.93 14.04
N ALA A 114 0.58 1.54 12.84
CA ALA A 114 -0.65 2.07 12.26
C ALA A 114 -1.67 0.96 11.91
N LEU A 115 -1.20 -0.21 11.47
CA LEU A 115 -2.05 -1.40 11.29
C LEU A 115 -2.73 -1.80 12.61
N SER A 116 -1.96 -1.79 13.70
CA SER A 116 -2.46 -2.07 15.05
C SER A 116 -3.50 -1.03 15.49
N ASP A 117 -3.23 0.27 15.31
CA ASP A 117 -4.18 1.34 15.64
C ASP A 117 -5.50 1.22 14.88
N CYS A 118 -5.45 0.69 13.66
CA CYS A 118 -6.61 0.52 12.81
C CYS A 118 -7.40 -0.76 13.08
N GLY A 119 -6.90 -1.67 13.94
CA GLY A 119 -7.48 -2.98 14.20
C GLY A 119 -7.25 -3.99 13.06
N LEU A 120 -6.33 -3.70 12.13
CA LEU A 120 -6.05 -4.56 10.97
C LEU A 120 -5.16 -5.76 11.32
N THR A 121 -4.67 -5.81 12.55
CA THR A 121 -3.86 -6.92 13.08
C THR A 121 -4.68 -8.10 13.61
N ASP A 122 -6.01 -7.95 13.70
CA ASP A 122 -6.91 -9.02 14.17
C ASP A 122 -6.99 -10.20 13.19
N ASP A 123 -6.78 -9.94 11.89
CA ASP A 123 -6.56 -10.96 10.87
C ASP A 123 -5.06 -11.09 10.56
N PRO A 124 -4.39 -12.19 10.98
CA PRO A 124 -2.97 -12.39 10.75
C PRO A 124 -2.57 -12.44 9.27
N ARG A 125 -3.47 -12.89 8.38
CA ARG A 125 -3.20 -12.94 6.94
C ARG A 125 -3.18 -11.53 6.37
N LEU A 126 -4.19 -10.72 6.71
CA LEU A 126 -4.27 -9.32 6.29
C LEU A 126 -3.05 -8.53 6.80
N ALA A 127 -2.71 -8.67 8.08
CA ALA A 127 -1.56 -8.01 8.66
C ALA A 127 -0.26 -8.37 7.94
N ALA A 128 -0.01 -9.66 7.70
CA ALA A 128 1.19 -10.13 7.01
C ALA A 128 1.26 -9.65 5.56
N THR A 129 0.13 -9.62 4.85
CA THR A 129 0.04 -9.11 3.47
C THR A 129 0.31 -7.61 3.42
N LEU A 130 -0.31 -6.82 4.29
CA LEU A 130 -0.11 -5.35 4.34
C LEU A 130 1.33 -4.97 4.73
N HIS A 131 1.93 -5.71 5.66
CA HIS A 131 3.35 -5.54 5.99
C HIS A 131 4.24 -5.82 4.77
N SER A 132 4.01 -6.96 4.11
CA SER A 132 4.81 -7.38 2.94
C SER A 132 4.67 -6.39 1.77
N TYR A 133 3.47 -5.87 1.54
CA TYR A 133 3.19 -4.83 0.56
C TYR A 133 4.02 -3.58 0.83
N PHE A 134 3.97 -3.07 2.07
CA PHE A 134 4.62 -1.80 2.39
C PHE A 134 6.14 -1.92 2.39
N ALA A 135 6.68 -3.04 2.88
CA ALA A 135 8.11 -3.35 2.80
C ALA A 135 8.61 -3.39 1.35
N ASP A 136 7.85 -4.01 0.44
CA ASP A 136 8.19 -4.04 -0.98
C ASP A 136 8.01 -2.66 -1.66
N ALA A 137 6.98 -1.89 -1.29
CA ALA A 137 6.78 -0.53 -1.78
C ALA A 137 7.93 0.41 -1.42
N ILE A 138 8.36 0.43 -0.16
CA ILE A 138 9.55 1.21 0.27
C ILE A 138 10.78 0.81 -0.54
N ARG A 139 11.02 -0.50 -0.68
CA ARG A 139 12.14 -1.03 -1.46
C ARG A 139 12.12 -0.54 -2.91
N ARG A 140 10.96 -0.62 -3.58
CA ARG A 140 10.77 -0.17 -4.98
C ARG A 140 10.96 1.34 -5.12
N MET A 141 10.44 2.14 -4.20
CA MET A 141 10.67 3.59 -4.20
C MET A 141 12.15 3.93 -4.06
N GLY A 142 12.90 3.13 -3.30
CA GLY A 142 14.35 3.23 -3.17
C GLY A 142 15.16 2.80 -4.40
N GLU A 143 14.58 2.17 -5.43
CA GLU A 143 15.28 1.78 -6.66
C GLU A 143 15.59 2.97 -7.58
N HIS A 144 14.84 4.07 -7.43
CA HIS A 144 14.99 5.29 -8.20
C HIS A 144 15.62 6.44 -7.39
N ASN A 145 16.35 6.12 -6.32
CA ASN A 145 16.84 7.09 -5.33
C ASN A 145 17.82 8.15 -5.87
N ASP A 146 18.39 7.96 -7.07
CA ASP A 146 19.52 8.75 -7.55
C ASP A 146 19.10 10.08 -8.20
N ASP A 147 18.14 10.08 -9.12
CA ASP A 147 17.74 11.29 -9.86
C ASP A 147 16.29 11.22 -10.35
N SER A 148 15.49 12.20 -9.91
CA SER A 148 14.10 12.38 -10.30
C SER A 148 13.89 12.56 -11.81
N ASP A 149 14.88 13.13 -12.51
CA ASP A 149 14.82 13.36 -13.96
C ASP A 149 14.96 12.06 -14.76
N THR A 150 15.39 10.97 -14.12
CA THR A 150 15.55 9.65 -14.75
C THR A 150 14.33 8.75 -14.61
N VAL A 151 13.33 9.15 -13.83
CA VAL A 151 12.09 8.39 -13.63
C VAL A 151 11.28 8.34 -14.93
N PRO A 152 11.03 7.15 -15.50
CA PRO A 152 10.25 7.02 -16.73
C PRO A 152 8.81 7.51 -16.58
N GLU A 153 8.25 8.02 -17.67
CA GLU A 153 6.82 8.30 -17.77
C GLU A 153 6.00 7.01 -17.92
N GLY A 154 4.78 7.03 -17.40
CA GLY A 154 3.81 5.94 -17.59
C GLY A 154 4.15 4.66 -16.83
N LEU A 155 4.84 4.75 -15.68
CA LEU A 155 5.01 3.60 -14.80
C LEU A 155 3.63 3.05 -14.39
N PRO A 156 3.43 1.73 -14.44
CA PRO A 156 2.19 1.13 -13.99
C PRO A 156 2.15 1.11 -12.46
N LEU A 157 1.01 1.49 -11.88
CA LEU A 157 0.75 1.25 -10.47
C LEU A 157 0.51 -0.25 -10.27
N GLU A 158 1.33 -0.87 -9.43
CA GLU A 158 1.23 -2.30 -9.14
C GLU A 158 0.03 -2.59 -8.24
N VAL A 159 -0.82 -3.53 -8.66
CA VAL A 159 -1.97 -3.99 -7.88
C VAL A 159 -1.64 -5.32 -7.21
N TRP A 160 -1.58 -5.31 -5.88
CA TRP A 160 -1.34 -6.48 -5.06
C TRP A 160 -2.59 -7.34 -4.90
N THR A 161 -2.37 -8.64 -4.90
CA THR A 161 -3.36 -9.67 -4.60
C THR A 161 -2.89 -10.47 -3.39
N TRP A 162 -3.76 -11.31 -2.83
CA TRP A 162 -3.37 -12.14 -1.69
C TRP A 162 -2.23 -13.12 -1.96
N ASP A 163 -2.01 -13.49 -3.23
CA ASP A 163 -0.94 -14.39 -3.66
C ASP A 163 0.32 -13.59 -4.08
N SER A 164 0.26 -12.26 -4.07
CA SER A 164 1.42 -11.42 -4.27
C SER A 164 2.42 -11.65 -3.13
N SER A 165 3.63 -12.06 -3.51
CA SER A 165 4.78 -12.05 -2.63
C SER A 165 5.64 -10.85 -3.00
N GLY A 166 6.05 -10.03 -2.02
CA GLY A 166 7.11 -9.04 -2.25
C GLY A 166 8.32 -9.76 -2.84
N SER A 167 9.04 -9.10 -3.76
CA SER A 167 10.24 -9.69 -4.34
C SER A 167 11.25 -9.88 -3.22
N ALA A 168 11.38 -11.10 -2.69
CA ALA A 168 12.47 -11.43 -1.79
C ALA A 168 13.76 -11.15 -2.56
N GLY A 169 14.46 -10.07 -2.20
CA GLY A 169 15.67 -9.65 -2.86
C GLY A 169 16.59 -10.86 -3.01
N SER A 170 16.80 -11.28 -4.26
CA SER A 170 17.84 -12.25 -4.57
C SER A 170 19.16 -11.51 -4.39
N GLY A 171 19.65 -11.47 -3.15
CA GLY A 171 21.01 -11.08 -2.83
C GLY A 171 21.94 -12.04 -3.55
N SER A 172 22.58 -11.54 -4.61
CA SER A 172 23.81 -12.12 -5.15
C SER A 172 25.01 -11.71 -4.31
#